data_AF-A0A249E1D6-F1
#
_entry.id   AF-A0A249E1D6-F1
#
_cell.length_a   1.000
_cell.length_b   1.000
_cell.length_c   1.000
_cell.angle_alpha   90.00
_cell.angle_beta   90.00
_cell.angle_gamma   90.00
#
_symmetry.space_group_name_H-M   'P 1'
#
loop_
_entity.id
_entity.type
_entity.pdbx_description
1 polymer ?
#
loop_
_entity_poly.entity_id
_entity_poly.type
_entity_poly.pdbx_seq_one_letter_code
_entity_poly.pdbx_strand_id
1 'polypeptide(L)'
;MSLNHTTARGFTLLEIMVVIVILGVLASLVIPNLMGNKEKADQQKVISDIVALETSLDMYKLDNDLYPTTEQGLQSLISKPMRSPEPLHYRKQGYIKRLPKDPWGHPYQYIHPGEKGVMDIYSLGMDGEEGGEGNAADIGNWNLHEYQK
;
A
#
# COMPACT_ATOMS: atom_id res chain seq x y z
N MET A 1 54.28 39.51 -33.20
CA MET A 1 53.02 38.90 -32.75
C MET A 1 53.19 38.60 -31.27
N SER A 2 52.74 39.51 -30.39
CA SER A 2 52.96 39.38 -28.94
C SER A 2 51.84 38.52 -28.35
N LEU A 3 52.19 37.36 -27.78
CA LEU A 3 51.25 36.47 -27.10
C LEU A 3 51.17 36.91 -25.63
N ASN A 4 50.06 37.55 -25.26
CA ASN A 4 49.78 37.86 -23.86
C ASN A 4 49.52 36.55 -23.11
N HIS A 5 50.45 36.15 -22.24
CA HIS A 5 50.23 35.07 -21.28
C HIS A 5 49.28 35.56 -20.19
N THR A 6 48.00 35.18 -20.27
CA THR A 6 47.09 35.27 -19.13
C THR A 6 47.57 34.28 -18.07
N THR A 7 48.14 34.80 -16.98
CA THR A 7 48.51 33.99 -15.81
C THR A 7 47.26 33.39 -15.20
N ALA A 8 47.13 32.07 -15.29
CA ALA A 8 46.11 31.34 -14.56
C ALA A 8 46.42 31.45 -13.06
N ARG A 9 45.55 32.13 -12.30
CA ARG A 9 45.64 32.14 -10.84
C ARG A 9 45.22 30.76 -10.33
N GLY A 10 46.12 30.09 -9.61
CA GLY A 10 45.81 28.84 -8.91
C GLY A 10 44.99 29.09 -7.65
N PHE A 11 44.18 28.10 -7.26
CA PHE A 11 43.42 28.12 -6.02
C PHE A 11 44.34 28.15 -4.80
N THR A 12 43.93 28.87 -3.76
CA THR A 12 44.66 28.92 -2.49
C THR A 12 44.24 27.79 -1.56
N LEU A 13 45.14 27.37 -0.65
CA LEU A 13 44.80 26.38 0.38
C LEU A 13 43.65 26.87 1.29
N LEU A 14 43.61 28.18 1.55
CA LEU A 14 42.58 28.81 2.38
C LEU A 14 41.19 28.69 1.74
N GLU A 15 41.08 28.86 0.43
CA GLU A 15 39.83 28.63 -0.31
C GLU A 15 39.29 27.21 -0.13
N ILE A 16 40.17 26.21 -0.26
CA ILE A 16 39.76 24.80 -0.11
C ILE A 16 39.35 24.50 1.34
N MET A 17 40.05 25.07 2.33
CA MET A 17 39.69 24.91 3.75
C MET A 17 38.31 25.46 4.05
N VAL A 18 38.00 26.68 3.59
CA VAL A 18 36.68 27.30 3.79
C VAL A 18 35.57 26.48 3.13
N VAL A 19 35.80 25.98 1.91
CA VAL A 19 34.82 25.15 1.19
C VAL A 19 34.52 23.85 1.95
N ILE A 20 35.53 23.15 2.47
CA ILE A 20 35.33 21.89 3.20
C ILE A 20 34.57 22.15 4.52
N VAL A 21 34.84 23.26 5.21
CA VAL A 21 34.09 23.65 6.41
C VAL A 21 32.63 23.90 6.08
N ILE A 22 32.33 24.66 5.02
CA ILE A 22 30.95 24.92 4.60
C ILE A 22 30.25 23.63 4.18
N LEU A 23 30.92 22.75 3.43
CA LEU A 23 30.37 21.45 3.03
C LEU A 23 30.10 20.55 4.25
N GLY A 24 30.97 20.55 5.26
CA GLY A 24 30.76 19.82 6.51
C GLY A 24 29.55 20.33 7.32
N VAL A 25 29.34 21.65 7.37
CA VAL A 25 28.17 22.26 8.02
C VAL A 25 26.90 21.98 7.22
N LEU A 26 26.94 22.08 5.89
CA LEU A 26 25.76 21.77 5.07
C LEU A 26 25.38 20.29 5.13
N ALA A 27 26.36 19.39 5.14
CA ALA A 27 26.13 17.95 5.26
C ALA A 27 25.49 17.56 6.60
N SER A 28 25.78 18.26 7.69
CA SER A 28 25.20 17.97 9.01
C SER A 28 23.74 18.42 9.15
N LEU A 29 23.25 19.31 8.28
CA LEU A 29 21.89 19.84 8.33
C LEU A 29 20.88 19.05 7.50
N VAL A 30 21.31 18.09 6.68
CA VAL A 30 20.41 17.32 5.82
C VAL A 30 20.01 16.01 6.50
N ILE A 31 18.79 15.97 7.06
CA ILE A 31 18.12 14.72 7.46
C ILE A 31 16.99 14.45 6.47
N PRO A 32 17.08 13.42 5.59
CA PRO A 32 15.99 13.07 4.70
C PRO A 32 14.83 12.43 5.51
N ASN A 33 13.72 13.16 5.65
CA ASN A 33 12.51 12.67 6.34
C ASN A 33 11.59 11.90 5.36
N LEU A 34 12.03 10.72 4.92
CA LEU A 34 11.30 9.92 3.92
C LEU A 34 10.32 8.90 4.54
N MET A 35 10.43 8.61 5.84
CA MET A 35 9.74 7.48 6.46
C MET A 35 8.22 7.68 6.57
N GLY A 36 7.77 8.87 6.97
CA GLY A 36 6.34 9.13 7.21
C GLY A 36 5.46 9.16 5.96
N ASN A 37 6.04 9.45 4.79
CA ASN A 37 5.28 9.49 3.54
C ASN A 37 5.00 8.08 3.00
N LYS A 38 5.90 7.13 3.24
CA LYS A 38 5.71 5.74 2.81
C LYS A 38 4.60 5.06 3.61
N GLU A 39 4.62 5.20 4.94
CA GLU A 39 3.58 4.63 5.82
C GLU A 39 2.17 5.11 5.44
N LYS A 40 2.00 6.42 5.23
CA LYS A 40 0.71 6.98 4.77
C LYS A 40 0.30 6.44 3.40
N ALA A 41 1.25 6.29 2.48
CA ALA A 41 0.96 5.74 1.15
C ALA A 41 0.57 4.26 1.21
N ASP A 42 1.22 3.49 2.07
CA ASP A 42 0.93 2.08 2.30
C ASP A 42 -0.48 1.93 2.91
N GLN A 43 -0.81 2.71 3.96
CA GLN A 43 -2.16 2.76 4.54
C GLN A 43 -3.23 3.16 3.51
N GLN A 44 -2.98 4.22 2.72
CA GLN A 44 -3.92 4.68 1.69
C GLN A 44 -4.15 3.63 0.60
N LYS A 45 -3.11 2.88 0.23
CA LYS A 45 -3.23 1.75 -0.70
C LYS A 45 -4.14 0.67 -0.12
N VAL A 46 -3.94 0.30 1.15
CA VAL A 46 -4.79 -0.69 1.82
C VAL A 46 -6.26 -0.28 1.82
N ILE A 47 -6.55 0.96 2.20
CA ILE A 47 -7.93 1.50 2.19
C ILE A 47 -8.53 1.41 0.79
N SER A 48 -7.79 1.83 -0.22
CA SER A 48 -8.27 1.84 -1.62
C SER A 48 -8.55 0.42 -2.14
N ASP A 49 -7.68 -0.53 -1.80
CA ASP A 49 -7.84 -1.94 -2.17
C ASP A 49 -9.04 -2.58 -1.46
N ILE A 50 -9.25 -2.32 -0.16
CA ILE A 50 -10.40 -2.81 0.60
C ILE A 50 -11.70 -2.29 -0.03
N VAL A 51 -11.82 -0.98 -0.29
CA VAL A 51 -13.02 -0.40 -0.91
C VAL A 51 -13.29 -1.02 -2.29
N ALA A 52 -12.25 -1.27 -3.08
CA ALA A 52 -12.37 -1.92 -4.38
C ALA A 52 -12.85 -3.37 -4.25
N LEU A 53 -12.33 -4.12 -3.27
CA LEU A 53 -12.74 -5.49 -2.97
C LEU A 53 -14.19 -5.55 -2.49
N GLU A 54 -14.60 -4.67 -1.57
CA GLU A 54 -16.00 -4.56 -1.11
C GLU A 54 -16.94 -4.32 -2.30
N THR A 55 -16.59 -3.36 -3.16
CA THR A 55 -17.38 -3.07 -4.37
C THR A 55 -17.51 -4.30 -5.28
N SER A 56 -16.42 -5.05 -5.49
CA SER A 56 -16.46 -6.29 -6.28
C SER A 56 -17.31 -7.38 -5.63
N LEU A 57 -17.29 -7.50 -4.29
CA LEU A 57 -18.12 -8.44 -3.54
C LEU A 57 -19.60 -8.06 -3.60
N ASP A 58 -19.92 -6.77 -3.53
CA ASP A 58 -21.29 -6.29 -3.69
C ASP A 58 -21.83 -6.59 -5.10
N MET A 59 -21.00 -6.45 -6.13
CA MET A 59 -21.36 -6.88 -7.49
C MET A 59 -21.55 -8.39 -7.60
N TYR A 60 -20.71 -9.17 -6.91
CA TYR A 60 -20.88 -10.63 -6.83
C TYR A 60 -22.23 -10.97 -6.21
N LYS A 61 -22.59 -10.34 -5.09
CA LYS A 61 -23.88 -10.55 -4.43
C LYS A 61 -25.05 -10.09 -5.28
N LEU A 62 -24.92 -8.97 -5.98
CA LEU A 62 -25.97 -8.45 -6.86
C LEU A 62 -26.34 -9.46 -7.96
N ASP A 63 -25.35 -10.15 -8.53
CA ASP A 63 -25.59 -11.15 -9.57
C ASP A 63 -26.06 -12.50 -8.98
N ASN A 64 -25.58 -12.88 -7.79
CA ASN A 64 -25.72 -14.25 -7.26
C ASN A 64 -26.59 -14.37 -6.00
N ASP A 65 -27.15 -13.27 -5.51
CA ASP A 65 -27.94 -13.12 -4.28
C ASP A 65 -27.22 -13.46 -2.97
N LEU A 66 -25.95 -13.82 -3.02
CA LEU A 66 -25.12 -14.21 -1.87
C LEU A 66 -23.69 -13.73 -2.02
N TYR A 67 -23.03 -13.41 -0.91
CA TYR A 67 -21.58 -13.21 -0.89
C TYR A 67 -20.86 -14.57 -0.93
N PRO A 68 -19.63 -14.63 -1.45
CA PRO A 68 -18.79 -15.82 -1.36
C PRO A 68 -18.59 -16.26 0.10
N THR A 69 -18.46 -17.56 0.34
CA THR A 69 -18.11 -18.05 1.68
C THR A 69 -16.63 -17.82 1.99
N THR A 70 -16.24 -17.84 3.27
CA THR A 70 -14.83 -17.80 3.68
C THR A 70 -13.98 -18.85 2.96
N GLU A 71 -14.52 -20.07 2.77
CA GLU A 71 -13.82 -21.15 2.06
C GLU A 71 -13.68 -20.92 0.55
N GLN A 72 -14.60 -20.20 -0.07
CA GLN A 72 -14.47 -19.78 -1.47
C GLN A 72 -13.47 -18.62 -1.59
N GLY A 73 -13.46 -17.74 -0.59
CA GLY A 73 -12.52 -16.63 -0.44
C GLY A 73 -12.64 -15.58 -1.55
N LEU A 74 -11.70 -14.64 -1.56
CA LEU A 74 -11.62 -13.59 -2.59
C LEU A 74 -11.31 -14.16 -3.99
N GLN A 75 -10.82 -15.39 -4.10
CA GLN A 75 -10.55 -16.04 -5.38
C GLN A 75 -11.84 -16.22 -6.22
N SER A 76 -12.99 -16.29 -5.56
CA SER A 76 -14.31 -16.27 -6.19
C SER A 76 -14.58 -15.01 -7.02
N LEU A 77 -13.86 -13.91 -6.77
CA LEU A 77 -14.00 -12.67 -7.56
C LEU A 77 -13.31 -12.74 -8.92
N ILE A 78 -12.34 -13.64 -9.10
CA ILE A 78 -11.65 -13.82 -10.39
C ILE A 78 -12.27 -14.98 -11.16
N SER A 79 -12.49 -16.11 -10.48
CA SER A 79 -12.89 -17.37 -11.11
C SER A 79 -14.09 -17.97 -10.38
N LYS A 80 -15.02 -18.56 -11.16
CA LYS A 80 -16.21 -19.21 -10.61
C LYS A 80 -15.81 -20.25 -9.55
N PRO A 81 -16.30 -20.17 -8.31
CA PRO A 81 -15.98 -21.14 -7.28
C PRO A 81 -16.52 -22.52 -7.66
N MET A 82 -15.72 -23.56 -7.41
CA MET A 82 -16.12 -24.96 -7.62
C MET A 82 -16.86 -25.55 -6.42
N ARG A 83 -16.73 -24.92 -5.24
CA ARG A 83 -17.37 -25.36 -3.99
C ARG A 83 -18.76 -24.77 -3.87
N SER A 84 -19.67 -25.54 -3.27
CA SER A 84 -21.01 -25.06 -2.91
C SER A 84 -20.96 -23.91 -1.89
N PRO A 85 -21.92 -22.97 -1.92
CA PRO A 85 -23.01 -22.86 -2.89
C PRO A 85 -22.50 -22.38 -4.27
N GLU A 86 -23.04 -22.96 -5.34
CA GLU A 86 -22.71 -22.54 -6.70
C GLU A 86 -23.40 -21.19 -7.01
N PRO A 87 -22.68 -20.19 -7.54
CA PRO A 87 -23.28 -18.91 -7.91
C PRO A 87 -24.26 -19.05 -9.07
N LEU A 88 -25.43 -18.43 -8.92
CA LEU A 88 -26.54 -18.51 -9.88
C LEU A 88 -26.23 -17.83 -11.22
N HIS A 89 -25.70 -16.60 -11.20
CA HIS A 89 -25.44 -15.80 -12.41
C HIS A 89 -24.00 -15.28 -12.47
N TYR A 90 -23.03 -16.18 -12.25
CA TYR A 90 -21.61 -15.81 -12.25
C TYR A 90 -21.17 -15.17 -13.57
N ARG A 91 -20.61 -13.97 -13.49
CA ARG A 91 -20.07 -13.24 -14.64
C ARG A 91 -18.85 -13.95 -15.25
N LYS A 92 -18.89 -14.25 -16.56
CA LYS A 92 -17.81 -15.00 -17.25
C LYS A 92 -16.41 -14.39 -17.07
N GLN A 93 -16.28 -13.07 -17.05
CA GLN A 93 -15.01 -12.38 -16.84
C GLN A 93 -14.60 -12.18 -15.37
N GLY A 94 -15.40 -12.65 -14.41
CA GLY A 94 -15.24 -12.35 -12.99
C GLY A 94 -15.61 -10.91 -12.61
N TYR A 95 -15.41 -10.57 -11.34
CA TYR A 95 -15.77 -9.31 -10.70
C TYR A 95 -14.57 -8.38 -10.50
N ILE A 96 -13.35 -8.92 -10.56
CA ILE A 96 -12.09 -8.18 -10.50
C ILE A 96 -11.06 -8.81 -11.44
N LYS A 97 -10.19 -7.98 -12.05
CA LYS A 97 -9.17 -8.47 -13.00
C LYS A 97 -8.07 -9.28 -12.35
N ARG A 98 -7.67 -8.88 -11.13
CA ARG A 98 -6.64 -9.53 -10.31
C ARG A 98 -6.89 -9.16 -8.85
N LEU A 99 -6.53 -10.06 -7.95
CA LEU A 99 -6.54 -9.74 -6.53
C LEU A 99 -5.33 -8.84 -6.21
N PRO A 100 -5.55 -7.68 -5.58
CA PRO A 100 -4.45 -6.90 -5.06
C PRO A 100 -3.77 -7.67 -3.93
N LYS A 101 -2.49 -7.36 -3.74
CA LYS A 101 -1.77 -7.66 -2.51
C LYS A 101 -1.65 -6.36 -1.73
N ASP A 102 -1.56 -6.48 -0.42
CA ASP A 102 -1.27 -5.35 0.44
C ASP A 102 0.14 -4.76 0.13
N PRO A 103 0.52 -3.62 0.74
CA PRO A 103 1.83 -3.00 0.53
C PRO A 103 3.02 -3.88 0.93
N TRP A 104 2.82 -4.87 1.80
CA TRP A 104 3.84 -5.76 2.35
C TRP A 104 3.93 -7.09 1.60
N GLY A 105 3.03 -7.33 0.65
CA GLY A 105 3.00 -8.49 -0.23
C GLY A 105 2.13 -9.63 0.28
N HIS A 106 1.40 -9.44 1.38
CA HIS A 106 0.45 -10.41 1.91
C HIS A 106 -0.89 -10.35 1.15
N PRO A 107 -1.61 -11.48 1.07
CA PRO A 107 -2.97 -11.48 0.56
C PRO A 107 -3.93 -10.85 1.58
N TYR A 108 -4.96 -10.19 1.09
CA TYR A 108 -6.09 -9.73 1.91
C TYR A 108 -6.85 -10.92 2.50
N GLN A 109 -7.25 -10.78 3.76
CA GLN A 109 -8.11 -11.72 4.46
C GLN A 109 -9.57 -11.39 4.18
N TYR A 110 -10.41 -12.44 4.14
CA TYR A 110 -11.84 -12.32 3.90
C TYR A 110 -12.61 -13.33 4.75
N ILE A 111 -13.61 -12.85 5.48
CA ILE A 111 -14.48 -13.68 6.31
C ILE A 111 -15.94 -13.32 6.02
N HIS A 112 -16.75 -14.34 5.75
CA HIS A 112 -18.20 -14.20 5.61
C HIS A 112 -18.93 -15.46 6.14
N PRO A 113 -19.87 -15.31 7.10
CA PRO A 113 -20.31 -14.05 7.72
C PRO A 113 -19.19 -13.40 8.57
N GLY A 114 -19.09 -12.06 8.50
CA GLY A 114 -18.06 -11.31 9.24
C GLY A 114 -18.30 -11.29 10.75
N GLU A 115 -17.25 -11.09 11.52
CA GLU A 115 -17.30 -10.85 12.97
C GLU A 115 -17.56 -9.39 13.31
N LYS A 116 -17.05 -8.45 12.49
CA LYS A 116 -17.17 -7.00 12.68
C LYS A 116 -18.29 -6.37 11.87
N GLY A 117 -18.83 -7.08 10.87
CA GLY A 117 -19.91 -6.61 10.02
C GLY A 117 -20.57 -7.73 9.23
N VAL A 118 -21.12 -7.37 8.06
CA VAL A 118 -21.72 -8.37 7.14
C VAL A 118 -20.64 -9.29 6.57
N MET A 119 -19.50 -8.70 6.22
CA MET A 119 -18.28 -9.38 5.79
C MET A 119 -17.10 -8.58 6.32
N ASP A 120 -16.00 -9.26 6.57
CA ASP A 120 -14.76 -8.65 7.05
C ASP A 120 -13.71 -8.79 5.94
N ILE A 121 -13.10 -7.67 5.56
CA ILE A 121 -11.97 -7.62 4.62
C ILE A 121 -10.87 -6.81 5.25
N TYR A 122 -9.68 -7.39 5.39
CA TYR A 122 -8.60 -6.73 6.12
C TYR A 122 -7.20 -7.18 5.70
N SER A 123 -6.22 -6.36 6.09
CA SER A 123 -4.79 -6.59 5.99
C SER A 123 -4.22 -6.68 7.40
N LEU A 124 -3.36 -7.69 7.64
CA LEU A 124 -2.68 -7.93 8.92
C LEU A 124 -1.42 -7.05 9.11
N GLY A 125 -1.40 -5.87 8.49
CA GLY A 125 -0.23 -5.00 8.52
C GLY A 125 1.08 -5.63 7.99
N MET A 126 2.19 -5.00 8.39
CA MET A 126 3.56 -5.36 8.02
C MET A 126 4.05 -6.68 8.63
N ASP A 127 3.63 -6.97 9.85
CA ASP A 127 4.02 -8.17 10.60
C ASP A 127 3.23 -9.41 10.18
N GLY A 128 2.02 -9.22 9.62
CA GLY A 128 1.20 -10.34 9.17
C GLY A 128 0.55 -11.11 10.32
N GLU A 129 0.44 -10.49 11.50
CA GLU A 129 -0.17 -11.03 12.70
C GLU A 129 -1.38 -10.17 13.11
N GLU A 130 -2.30 -10.73 13.90
CA GLU A 130 -3.44 -9.94 14.39
C GLU A 130 -3.01 -8.91 15.43
N GLY A 131 -3.54 -7.70 15.32
CA GLY A 131 -3.28 -6.57 16.21
C GLY A 131 -2.25 -5.60 15.63
N GLY A 132 -1.20 -5.32 16.40
CA GLY A 132 -0.12 -4.41 16.02
C GLY A 132 -0.43 -2.92 16.15
N GLU A 133 0.60 -2.10 15.91
CA GLU A 133 0.54 -0.63 15.92
C GLU A 133 1.27 -0.04 14.70
N GLY A 134 0.88 1.16 14.26
CA GLY A 134 1.48 1.83 13.11
C GLY A 134 1.34 1.01 11.82
N ASN A 135 2.46 0.70 11.15
CA ASN A 135 2.46 -0.17 9.96
C ASN A 135 2.12 -1.64 10.24
N ALA A 136 2.22 -2.08 11.49
CA ALA A 136 1.81 -3.43 11.90
C ALA A 136 0.31 -3.49 12.25
N ALA A 137 -0.38 -2.35 12.33
CA ALA A 137 -1.79 -2.35 12.71
C ALA A 137 -2.67 -3.00 11.63
N ASP A 138 -3.63 -3.79 12.09
CA ASP A 138 -4.70 -4.32 11.25
C ASP A 138 -5.57 -3.20 10.65
N ILE A 139 -5.70 -3.21 9.33
CA ILE A 139 -6.58 -2.29 8.60
C ILE A 139 -7.67 -3.11 7.92
N GLY A 140 -8.91 -2.92 8.36
CA GLY A 140 -10.10 -3.62 7.88
C GLY A 140 -11.22 -2.68 7.48
N ASN A 141 -12.21 -3.20 6.79
CA ASN A 141 -13.37 -2.42 6.37
C ASN A 141 -14.15 -1.79 7.54
N TRP A 142 -14.06 -2.35 8.75
CA TRP A 142 -14.70 -1.80 9.95
C TRP A 142 -14.00 -0.57 10.55
N ASN A 143 -12.69 -0.38 10.32
CA ASN A 143 -11.90 0.70 10.94
C ASN A 143 -11.30 1.71 9.94
N LEU A 144 -11.72 1.69 8.67
CA LEU A 144 -11.17 2.60 7.63
C LEU A 144 -11.23 4.09 8.00
N HIS A 145 -12.25 4.50 8.76
CA HIS A 145 -12.45 5.89 9.20
C HIS A 145 -11.35 6.40 10.14
N GLU A 146 -10.62 5.51 10.81
CA GLU A 146 -9.51 5.87 11.70
C GLU A 146 -8.29 6.39 10.91
N TYR A 147 -8.16 5.97 9.65
CA TYR A 147 -7.04 6.28 8.77
C TYR A 147 -7.34 7.38 7.74
N GLN A 148 -8.57 7.90 7.70
CA GLN A 148 -9.01 8.94 6.75
C GLN A 148 -8.80 10.39 7.25
N LYS A 149 -7.90 10.61 8.22
CA LYS A 149 -7.65 11.94 8.82
C LYS A 149 -6.57 12.75 8.11
#